data_AF-A0AAE6KQ79-F1
#
_entry.id   AF-A0AAE6KQ79-F1
#
_cell.length_a   1.000
_cell.length_b   1.000
_cell.length_c   1.000
_cell.angle_alpha   90.00
_cell.angle_beta   90.00
_cell.angle_gamma   90.00
#
_symmetry.space_group_name_H-M   'P 1'
#
loop_
_entity.id
_entity.type
_entity.pdbx_description
1 polymer ?
#
loop_
_entity_poly.entity_id
_entity_poly.type
_entity_poly.pdbx_seq_one_letter_code
_entity_poly.pdbx_strand_id
1 'polypeptide(L)'
;MRYAMVLGVTLASFGAAAEERWTAPYQIEAVSGRTTRVVLGEQAPEDVASRLQVMTLVGTQGLAVARFQRTETVCTGEENVDLPPVCHTVGVYTQAKGTPDIGEYIVALAGTVTGTVSMPAPKTARERPVPGQWTSDAFERPVDEGADPFTPEGFPVPGYRWKTSPEGHVMLESSRDGQSDDTRVPLDSCTQERQGPFTRLECFPGAPHIAPGDSPGASLLYADRRPLIVSFADYGEASTDLVASLRVGGDTQYLVHVGLKGQAVTGLLFREGNAWRLLLRPADYPVIGC
;
A
#
# COMPACT_ATOMS: atom_id res chain seq x y z
N MET A 1 25.91 -17.02 11.69
CA MET A 1 24.63 -17.73 11.91
C MET A 1 23.54 -16.73 12.31
N ARG A 2 22.97 -15.96 11.37
CA ARG A 2 21.83 -15.04 11.61
C ARG A 2 21.17 -14.65 10.27
N TYR A 3 20.49 -15.58 9.61
CA TYR A 3 19.57 -15.27 8.48
C TYR A 3 18.36 -16.24 8.50
N ALA A 4 17.91 -16.60 9.70
CA ALA A 4 16.77 -17.50 9.91
C ALA A 4 15.44 -16.76 10.17
N MET A 5 15.41 -15.43 10.03
CA MET A 5 14.22 -14.59 10.25
C MET A 5 13.81 -13.86 8.96
N VAL A 6 13.53 -14.60 7.89
CA VAL A 6 12.77 -14.05 6.74
C VAL A 6 11.65 -15.00 6.33
N LEU A 7 11.79 -16.30 6.60
CA LEU A 7 10.73 -17.30 6.43
C LEU A 7 9.50 -17.11 7.35
N GLY A 8 9.60 -16.31 8.41
CA GLY A 8 8.50 -16.07 9.34
C GLY A 8 7.47 -15.03 8.85
N VAL A 9 7.89 -14.10 7.99
CA VAL A 9 7.03 -12.97 7.55
C VAL A 9 6.06 -13.40 6.44
N THR A 10 6.38 -14.47 5.71
CA THR A 10 5.48 -15.13 4.75
C THR A 10 4.32 -15.88 5.43
N LEU A 11 4.41 -16.12 6.75
CA LEU A 11 3.41 -16.87 7.53
C LEU A 11 2.66 -16.01 8.56
N ALA A 12 3.18 -14.85 8.98
CA ALA A 12 2.43 -13.95 9.85
C ALA A 12 1.19 -13.33 9.16
N SER A 13 1.19 -13.25 7.83
CA SER A 13 0.01 -12.92 7.03
C SER A 13 -1.04 -14.05 6.95
N PHE A 14 -0.79 -15.20 7.59
CA PHE A 14 -1.76 -16.30 7.75
C PHE A 14 -2.34 -16.41 9.17
N GLY A 15 -1.79 -15.69 10.15
CA GLY A 15 -2.18 -15.83 11.56
C GLY A 15 -3.23 -14.85 12.08
N ALA A 16 -3.43 -13.71 11.41
CA ALA A 16 -4.30 -12.63 11.93
C ALA A 16 -5.59 -12.38 11.11
N ALA A 17 -5.90 -13.23 10.13
CA ALA A 17 -7.14 -13.18 9.34
C ALA A 17 -7.75 -14.57 9.12
N ALA A 18 -7.52 -15.51 10.05
CA ALA A 18 -7.99 -16.90 9.94
C ALA A 18 -9.54 -17.02 9.98
N GLU A 19 -10.26 -16.00 10.47
CA GLU A 19 -11.73 -15.95 10.39
C GLU A 19 -12.25 -15.19 9.15
N GLU A 20 -11.43 -14.34 8.50
CA GLU A 20 -11.89 -13.42 7.46
C GLU A 20 -11.03 -13.43 6.18
N ARG A 21 -10.75 -14.59 5.57
CA ARG A 21 -10.51 -14.86 4.12
C ARG A 21 -9.63 -13.93 3.25
N TRP A 22 -9.06 -12.84 3.76
CA TRP A 22 -8.42 -11.78 3.02
C TRP A 22 -6.90 -11.85 3.22
N THR A 23 -6.17 -11.73 2.13
CA THR A 23 -4.71 -11.71 2.12
C THR A 23 -4.23 -10.46 1.40
N ALA A 24 -3.05 -9.95 1.76
CA ALA A 24 -2.42 -8.85 1.03
C ALA A 24 -2.38 -9.13 -0.49
N PRO A 25 -2.62 -8.12 -1.35
CA PRO A 25 -2.59 -8.28 -2.80
C PRO A 25 -1.15 -8.50 -3.27
N TYR A 26 -0.97 -9.31 -4.32
CA TYR A 26 0.31 -9.54 -5.00
C TYR A 26 0.50 -8.57 -6.15
N GLN A 27 1.71 -8.03 -6.28
CA GLN A 27 2.10 -7.19 -7.41
C GLN A 27 2.25 -8.00 -8.70
N ILE A 28 1.86 -7.37 -9.81
CA ILE A 28 2.05 -7.90 -11.15
C ILE A 28 3.42 -7.42 -11.67
N GLU A 29 4.28 -8.35 -12.08
CA GLU A 29 5.58 -8.04 -12.69
C GLU A 29 5.42 -7.80 -14.19
N ALA A 30 4.77 -8.71 -14.89
CA ALA A 30 4.53 -8.59 -16.32
C ALA A 30 3.30 -9.38 -16.78
N VAL A 31 2.78 -9.00 -17.95
CA VAL A 31 1.66 -9.64 -18.61
C VAL A 31 2.04 -9.96 -20.06
N SER A 32 1.76 -11.18 -20.51
CA SER A 32 1.92 -11.61 -21.89
C SER A 32 0.72 -12.45 -22.32
N GLY A 33 -0.16 -11.82 -23.11
CA GLY A 33 -1.44 -12.42 -23.51
C GLY A 33 -2.29 -12.78 -22.30
N ARG A 34 -2.52 -14.08 -22.07
CA ARG A 34 -3.31 -14.61 -20.94
C ARG A 34 -2.47 -15.04 -19.75
N THR A 35 -1.16 -14.84 -19.83
CA THR A 35 -0.20 -15.25 -18.81
C THR A 35 0.29 -14.01 -18.06
N THR A 36 0.34 -14.12 -16.75
CA THR A 36 0.69 -13.04 -15.83
C THR A 36 1.76 -13.54 -14.88
N ARG A 37 2.83 -12.77 -14.72
CA ARG A 37 3.87 -12.98 -13.72
C ARG A 37 3.55 -12.16 -12.49
N VAL A 38 3.60 -12.81 -11.34
CA VAL A 38 3.19 -12.24 -10.05
C VAL A 38 4.36 -12.37 -9.07
N VAL A 39 4.76 -11.28 -8.43
CA VAL A 39 5.89 -11.27 -7.50
C VAL A 39 5.55 -12.09 -6.25
N LEU A 40 6.36 -13.08 -5.89
CA LEU A 40 6.16 -13.90 -4.68
C LEU A 40 7.15 -13.55 -3.55
N GLY A 41 8.20 -12.78 -3.85
CA GLY A 41 9.27 -12.41 -2.92
C GLY A 41 10.64 -12.98 -3.29
N GLU A 42 11.66 -12.72 -2.46
CA GLU A 42 13.05 -13.19 -2.69
C GLU A 42 13.17 -14.71 -2.89
N GLN A 43 12.40 -15.50 -2.14
CA GLN A 43 12.34 -16.95 -2.26
C GLN A 43 10.88 -17.43 -2.22
N ALA A 44 10.47 -18.23 -3.21
CA ALA A 44 9.20 -18.96 -3.11
C ALA A 44 9.32 -20.11 -2.10
N PRO A 45 8.44 -20.20 -1.09
CA PRO A 45 8.37 -21.38 -0.23
C PRO A 45 8.26 -22.69 -1.04
N GLU A 46 8.84 -23.78 -0.51
CA GLU A 46 8.84 -25.11 -1.14
C GLU A 46 7.43 -25.65 -1.44
N ASP A 47 6.38 -25.06 -0.84
CA ASP A 47 4.97 -25.45 -1.01
C ASP A 47 4.08 -24.40 -1.71
N VAL A 48 4.65 -23.39 -2.38
CA VAL A 48 3.87 -22.35 -3.09
C VAL A 48 2.86 -22.96 -4.07
N ALA A 49 3.27 -23.99 -4.80
CA ALA A 49 2.41 -24.68 -5.76
C ALA A 49 1.21 -25.37 -5.11
N SER A 50 1.22 -25.65 -3.80
CA SER A 50 0.07 -26.20 -3.08
C SER A 50 -0.85 -25.11 -2.52
N ARG A 51 -0.29 -23.97 -2.10
CA ARG A 51 -1.02 -22.89 -1.41
C ARG A 51 -1.58 -21.81 -2.35
N LEU A 52 -0.92 -21.56 -3.47
CA LEU A 52 -1.26 -20.52 -4.44
C LEU A 52 -1.62 -21.12 -5.81
N GLN A 53 -2.26 -22.29 -5.83
CA GLN A 53 -2.68 -22.96 -7.08
C GLN A 53 -3.56 -22.07 -7.97
N VAL A 54 -4.34 -21.21 -7.34
CA VAL A 54 -5.31 -20.33 -7.99
C VAL A 54 -5.16 -18.94 -7.42
N MET A 55 -5.21 -17.95 -8.31
CA MET A 55 -5.31 -16.53 -7.97
C MET A 55 -6.45 -15.88 -8.74
N THR A 56 -6.92 -14.76 -8.22
CA THR A 56 -7.84 -13.87 -8.93
C THR A 56 -7.08 -12.64 -9.36
N LEU A 57 -6.92 -12.47 -10.66
CA LEU A 57 -6.35 -11.28 -11.28
C LEU A 57 -7.40 -10.17 -11.27
N VAL A 58 -7.04 -9.03 -10.70
CA VAL A 58 -7.86 -7.82 -10.65
C VAL A 58 -7.40 -6.91 -11.78
N GLY A 59 -8.30 -6.53 -12.67
CA GLY A 59 -8.05 -5.53 -13.70
C GLY A 59 -9.02 -4.36 -13.64
N THR A 60 -8.83 -3.37 -14.49
CA THR A 60 -9.65 -2.13 -14.51
C THR A 60 -11.11 -2.36 -14.91
N GLN A 61 -11.42 -3.49 -15.54
CA GLN A 61 -12.76 -3.82 -16.06
C GLN A 61 -13.37 -5.06 -15.42
N GLY A 62 -12.59 -5.87 -14.70
CA GLY A 62 -13.12 -7.12 -14.15
C GLY A 62 -12.15 -7.92 -13.30
N LEU A 63 -12.60 -9.12 -12.94
CA LEU A 63 -11.85 -10.13 -12.21
C LEU A 63 -11.71 -11.38 -13.07
N ALA A 64 -10.52 -11.99 -13.10
CA ALA A 64 -10.31 -13.26 -13.80
C ALA A 64 -9.56 -14.25 -12.93
N VAL A 65 -10.08 -15.47 -12.86
CA VAL A 65 -9.38 -16.58 -12.21
C VAL A 65 -8.22 -17.04 -13.08
N ALA A 66 -7.05 -17.19 -12.48
CA ALA A 66 -5.84 -17.69 -13.11
C ALA A 66 -5.23 -18.84 -12.31
N ARG A 67 -4.62 -19.79 -13.03
CA ARG A 67 -4.03 -21.00 -12.45
C ARG A 67 -2.53 -20.94 -12.51
N PHE A 68 -1.89 -21.33 -11.42
CA PHE A 68 -0.45 -21.46 -11.33
C PHE A 68 0.09 -22.43 -12.38
N GLN A 69 1.20 -22.06 -13.02
CA GLN A 69 1.90 -22.87 -14.02
C GLN A 69 3.27 -23.30 -13.52
N ARG A 70 4.06 -22.34 -13.03
CA ARG A 70 5.45 -22.53 -12.57
C ARG A 70 5.94 -21.31 -11.82
N THR A 71 7.09 -21.44 -11.15
CA THR A 71 7.88 -20.31 -10.65
C THR A 71 9.03 -19.99 -11.60
N GLU A 72 9.44 -18.74 -11.64
CA GLU A 72 10.64 -18.26 -12.33
C GLU A 72 11.44 -17.36 -11.38
N THR A 73 12.76 -17.37 -11.48
CA THR A 73 13.62 -16.38 -10.80
C THR A 73 13.86 -15.23 -11.77
N VAL A 74 13.60 -14.01 -11.31
CA VAL A 74 13.82 -12.77 -12.05
C VAL A 74 14.84 -11.96 -11.27
N CYS A 75 15.88 -11.48 -11.94
CA CYS A 75 16.90 -10.63 -11.35
C CYS A 75 16.92 -9.28 -12.05
N THR A 76 16.95 -8.21 -11.27
CA THR A 76 16.96 -6.82 -11.71
C THR A 76 18.22 -6.12 -11.21
N GLY A 77 18.89 -5.41 -12.11
CA GLY A 77 20.12 -4.67 -11.85
C GLY A 77 20.82 -4.34 -13.17
N GLU A 78 21.34 -3.12 -13.31
CA GLU A 78 22.19 -2.75 -14.45
C GLU A 78 23.55 -3.45 -14.31
N GLU A 79 24.08 -4.03 -15.39
CA GLU A 79 25.41 -4.69 -15.40
C GLU A 79 26.59 -3.74 -15.03
N ASN A 80 26.34 -2.44 -14.87
CA ASN A 80 27.35 -1.38 -14.72
C ASN A 80 27.46 -0.74 -13.33
N VAL A 81 26.83 -1.29 -12.29
CA VAL A 81 26.91 -0.74 -10.92
C VAL A 81 27.48 -1.79 -9.97
N ASP A 82 28.36 -1.37 -9.04
CA ASP A 82 29.04 -2.22 -8.02
C ASP A 82 28.08 -2.90 -7.01
N LEU A 83 26.78 -2.97 -7.29
CA LEU A 83 25.77 -3.59 -6.45
C LEU A 83 25.35 -4.94 -7.04
N PRO A 84 25.21 -6.00 -6.21
CA PRO A 84 24.72 -7.28 -6.69
C PRO A 84 23.28 -7.15 -7.22
N PRO A 85 22.91 -7.91 -8.27
CA PRO A 85 21.55 -7.87 -8.79
C PRO A 85 20.56 -8.34 -7.73
N VAL A 86 19.41 -7.65 -7.65
CA VAL A 86 18.33 -8.02 -6.75
C VAL A 86 17.48 -9.07 -7.44
N CYS A 87 17.43 -10.28 -6.86
CA CYS A 87 16.67 -11.39 -7.41
C CYS A 87 15.42 -11.66 -6.59
N HIS A 88 14.34 -11.97 -7.29
CA HIS A 88 13.07 -12.37 -6.70
C HIS A 88 12.46 -13.53 -7.48
N THR A 89 11.52 -14.21 -6.85
CA THR A 89 10.74 -15.27 -7.45
C THR A 89 9.39 -14.73 -7.90
N VAL A 90 9.03 -15.03 -9.14
CA VAL A 90 7.70 -14.77 -9.69
C VAL A 90 6.95 -16.08 -9.89
N GLY A 91 5.64 -16.06 -9.62
CA GLY A 91 4.71 -17.10 -10.02
C GLY A 91 4.11 -16.77 -11.38
N VAL A 92 4.13 -17.73 -12.30
CA VAL A 92 3.50 -17.62 -13.61
C VAL A 92 2.09 -18.19 -13.53
N TYR A 93 1.10 -17.35 -13.81
CA TYR A 93 -0.32 -17.70 -13.78
C TYR A 93 -0.94 -17.54 -15.17
N THR A 94 -1.82 -18.46 -15.55
CA THR A 94 -2.58 -18.36 -16.81
C THR A 94 -4.07 -18.25 -16.54
N GLN A 95 -4.70 -17.21 -17.10
CA GLN A 95 -6.14 -16.99 -17.00
C GLN A 95 -6.95 -18.15 -17.58
N ALA A 96 -7.97 -18.60 -16.86
CA ALA A 96 -8.84 -19.70 -17.27
C ALA A 96 -9.54 -19.41 -18.60
N LYS A 97 -9.52 -20.35 -19.56
CA LYS A 97 -10.10 -20.15 -20.91
C LYS A 97 -11.54 -19.63 -20.83
N GLY A 98 -11.87 -18.65 -21.68
CA GLY A 98 -13.21 -18.06 -21.75
C GLY A 98 -13.49 -16.97 -20.71
N THR A 99 -12.52 -16.60 -19.86
CA THR A 99 -12.63 -15.39 -19.04
C THR A 99 -12.75 -14.15 -19.92
N PRO A 100 -13.62 -13.18 -19.55
CA PRO A 100 -13.71 -11.90 -20.23
C PRO A 100 -12.39 -11.13 -20.13
N ASP A 101 -12.22 -10.15 -21.01
CA ASP A 101 -11.15 -9.15 -20.86
C ASP A 101 -11.37 -8.39 -19.54
N ILE A 102 -10.30 -8.24 -18.78
CA ILE A 102 -10.30 -7.54 -17.49
C ILE A 102 -9.65 -6.15 -17.58
N GLY A 103 -9.21 -5.75 -18.78
CA GLY A 103 -8.49 -4.50 -19.00
C GLY A 103 -7.06 -4.55 -18.48
N GLU A 104 -6.55 -3.39 -18.05
CA GLU A 104 -5.21 -3.28 -17.46
C GLU A 104 -5.16 -3.98 -16.11
N TYR A 105 -4.09 -4.74 -15.87
CA TYR A 105 -3.92 -5.53 -14.66
C TYR A 105 -3.47 -4.63 -13.51
N ILE A 106 -4.09 -4.78 -12.35
CA ILE A 106 -3.81 -3.99 -11.15
C ILE A 106 -3.00 -4.82 -10.16
N VAL A 107 -3.58 -5.93 -9.68
CA VAL A 107 -2.98 -6.83 -8.68
C VAL A 107 -3.51 -8.26 -8.84
N ALA A 108 -2.92 -9.21 -8.13
CA ALA A 108 -3.46 -10.56 -7.96
C ALA A 108 -3.83 -10.85 -6.50
N LEU A 109 -4.98 -11.49 -6.27
CA LEU A 109 -5.42 -11.95 -4.95
C LEU A 109 -5.26 -13.47 -4.85
N ALA A 110 -4.85 -13.98 -3.68
CA ALA A 110 -4.80 -15.42 -3.46
C ALA A 110 -6.20 -16.04 -3.52
N GLY A 111 -6.31 -17.21 -4.15
CA GLY A 111 -7.56 -17.94 -4.24
C GLY A 111 -8.54 -17.40 -5.27
N THR A 112 -9.79 -17.86 -5.16
CA THR A 112 -10.89 -17.45 -6.03
C THR A 112 -11.74 -16.39 -5.33
N VAL A 113 -11.79 -15.20 -5.90
CA VAL A 113 -12.58 -14.06 -5.41
C VAL A 113 -13.69 -13.80 -6.43
N THR A 114 -14.93 -13.78 -5.96
CA THR A 114 -16.11 -13.49 -6.79
C THR A 114 -16.72 -12.17 -6.37
N GLY A 115 -16.80 -11.23 -7.32
CA GLY A 115 -17.26 -9.89 -7.04
C GLY A 115 -17.15 -8.98 -8.26
N THR A 116 -17.22 -7.68 -8.01
CA THR A 116 -17.06 -6.65 -9.04
C THR A 116 -15.93 -5.69 -8.66
N VAL A 117 -15.24 -5.19 -9.67
CA VAL A 117 -14.28 -4.10 -9.53
C VAL A 117 -14.92 -2.81 -10.02
N SER A 118 -14.56 -1.68 -9.42
CA SER A 118 -14.97 -0.36 -9.87
C SER A 118 -13.80 0.60 -9.76
N MET A 119 -13.52 1.31 -10.84
CA MET A 119 -12.49 2.34 -10.83
C MET A 119 -12.95 3.57 -10.05
N PRO A 120 -12.03 4.30 -9.41
CA PRO A 120 -12.34 5.56 -8.75
C PRO A 120 -13.01 6.52 -9.74
N ALA A 121 -13.93 7.34 -9.25
CA ALA A 121 -14.41 8.47 -10.04
C ALA A 121 -13.22 9.37 -10.44
N PRO A 122 -13.31 10.09 -11.57
CA PRO A 122 -12.29 11.08 -11.94
C PRO A 122 -11.95 12.00 -10.76
N LYS A 123 -10.66 12.26 -10.55
CA LYS A 123 -10.18 13.08 -9.43
C LYS A 123 -10.94 14.41 -9.42
N THR A 124 -11.49 14.76 -8.26
CA THR A 124 -12.10 16.08 -8.06
C THR A 124 -11.05 17.17 -8.19
N ALA A 125 -11.46 18.41 -8.44
CA ALA A 125 -10.54 19.54 -8.38
C ALA A 125 -9.82 19.55 -7.03
N ARG A 126 -8.50 19.78 -7.05
CA ARG A 126 -7.70 19.93 -5.84
C ARG A 126 -8.07 21.25 -5.18
N GLU A 127 -8.44 21.19 -3.91
CA GLU A 127 -8.82 22.35 -3.12
C GLU A 127 -7.79 22.61 -2.03
N ARG A 128 -7.76 23.84 -1.49
CA ARG A 128 -6.98 24.11 -0.29
C ARG A 128 -7.74 23.60 0.94
N PRO A 129 -7.10 22.85 1.85
CA PRO A 129 -7.72 22.44 3.10
C PRO A 129 -8.05 23.66 3.97
N VAL A 130 -9.17 23.61 4.68
CA VAL A 130 -9.60 24.67 5.59
C VAL A 130 -9.09 24.37 7.00
N PRO A 131 -8.20 25.19 7.59
CA PRO A 131 -7.54 24.89 8.86
C PRO A 131 -8.44 24.39 9.99
N GLY A 132 -9.54 25.08 10.26
CA GLY A 132 -10.47 24.73 11.34
C GLY A 132 -11.23 23.42 11.16
N GLN A 133 -11.14 22.77 9.99
CA GLN A 133 -11.76 21.45 9.75
C GLN A 133 -10.83 20.29 10.09
N TRP A 134 -9.52 20.52 10.14
CA TRP A 134 -8.50 19.47 10.21
C TRP A 134 -7.87 19.33 11.60
N THR A 135 -7.89 20.38 12.42
CA THR A 135 -7.32 20.36 13.76
C THR A 135 -7.98 19.31 14.67
N SER A 136 -7.17 18.59 15.45
CA SER A 136 -7.60 17.59 16.42
C SER A 136 -6.83 17.72 17.73
N ASP A 137 -7.50 17.49 18.86
CA ASP A 137 -6.86 17.49 20.18
C ASP A 137 -6.10 16.19 20.45
N ALA A 138 -6.60 15.06 19.92
CA ALA A 138 -6.05 13.73 20.13
C ALA A 138 -5.13 13.31 18.98
N PHE A 139 -4.05 12.61 19.33
CA PHE A 139 -3.27 11.85 18.36
C PHE A 139 -4.05 10.61 17.92
N GLU A 140 -4.20 10.44 16.61
CA GLU A 140 -4.87 9.28 16.02
C GLU A 140 -3.84 8.42 15.29
N ARG A 141 -3.97 7.09 15.43
CA ARG A 141 -3.05 6.13 14.82
C ARG A 141 -3.58 5.70 13.45
N PRO A 142 -2.76 5.78 12.39
CA PRO A 142 -3.07 5.19 11.09
C PRO A 142 -3.24 3.67 11.20
N VAL A 143 -3.89 3.07 10.20
CA VAL A 143 -4.18 1.63 10.15
C VAL A 143 -2.98 0.78 9.73
N ASP A 144 -1.86 1.42 9.43
CA ASP A 144 -0.63 0.73 9.10
C ASP A 144 0.01 0.16 10.37
N GLU A 145 -0.48 -1.01 10.75
CA GLU A 145 0.03 -1.84 11.83
C GLU A 145 1.08 -2.85 11.34
N GLY A 146 1.64 -2.73 10.11
CA GLY A 146 2.41 -3.83 9.53
C GLY A 146 3.55 -3.52 8.54
N ALA A 147 3.77 -2.28 8.10
CA ALA A 147 4.66 -2.03 6.97
C ALA A 147 6.01 -1.38 7.29
N ASP A 148 6.37 -1.15 8.55
CA ASP A 148 7.77 -0.93 8.87
C ASP A 148 8.38 -2.22 9.45
N PRO A 149 8.89 -3.13 8.61
CA PRO A 149 9.65 -4.29 9.09
C PRO A 149 10.92 -3.89 9.85
N PHE A 150 11.29 -2.60 9.86
CA PHE A 150 12.37 -2.02 10.64
C PHE A 150 11.91 -1.35 11.94
N THR A 151 10.60 -1.21 12.20
CA THR A 151 10.12 -0.78 13.52
C THR A 151 10.36 -1.94 14.49
N PRO A 152 11.29 -1.80 15.44
CA PRO A 152 11.63 -2.92 16.31
C PRO A 152 10.42 -3.32 17.16
N GLU A 153 10.34 -4.59 17.51
CA GLU A 153 9.31 -5.10 18.40
C GLU A 153 9.27 -4.28 19.71
N GLY A 154 8.10 -3.76 20.06
CA GLY A 154 7.91 -2.91 21.25
C GLY A 154 7.98 -1.40 21.02
N PHE A 155 8.23 -0.92 19.79
CA PHE A 155 8.09 0.51 19.45
C PHE A 155 6.67 0.82 18.97
N PRO A 156 5.98 1.80 19.58
CA PRO A 156 4.62 2.12 19.18
C PRO A 156 4.57 2.86 17.86
N VAL A 157 3.57 2.51 17.05
CA VAL A 157 3.21 3.24 15.83
C VAL A 157 2.98 4.71 16.16
N PRO A 158 3.58 5.66 15.40
CA PRO A 158 3.36 7.07 15.64
C PRO A 158 1.88 7.44 15.46
N GLY A 159 1.34 8.18 16.41
CA GLY A 159 0.07 8.87 16.25
C GLY A 159 0.28 10.21 15.57
N TYR A 160 -0.72 10.71 14.85
CA TYR A 160 -0.68 11.99 14.17
C TYR A 160 -1.86 12.87 14.56
N ARG A 161 -1.65 14.18 14.58
CA ARG A 161 -2.72 15.18 14.67
C ARG A 161 -2.34 16.45 13.95
N TRP A 162 -3.34 17.19 13.47
CA TRP A 162 -3.14 18.56 13.04
C TRP A 162 -3.38 19.51 14.22
N LYS A 163 -2.47 20.44 14.45
CA LYS A 163 -2.59 21.39 15.56
C LYS A 163 -2.08 22.77 15.16
N THR A 164 -2.71 23.81 15.70
CA THR A 164 -2.27 25.18 15.51
C THR A 164 -1.00 25.44 16.34
N SER A 165 0.07 25.84 15.66
CA SER A 165 1.34 26.25 16.24
C SER A 165 1.21 27.60 16.97
N PRO A 166 2.17 27.98 17.83
CA PRO A 166 2.21 29.30 18.47
C PRO A 166 2.20 30.46 17.47
N GLU A 167 2.73 30.25 16.27
CA GLU A 167 2.78 31.22 15.16
C GLU A 167 1.46 31.30 14.38
N GLY A 168 0.47 30.46 14.71
CA GLY A 168 -0.87 30.47 14.12
C GLY A 168 -1.04 29.56 12.89
N HIS A 169 -0.02 28.79 12.51
CA HIS A 169 -0.10 27.85 11.38
C HIS A 169 -0.60 26.48 11.84
N VAL A 170 -1.37 25.76 11.03
CA VAL A 170 -1.76 24.38 11.36
C VAL A 170 -0.68 23.43 10.85
N MET A 171 -0.10 22.65 11.77
CA MET A 171 1.02 21.74 11.54
C MET A 171 0.62 20.31 11.85
N LEU A 172 1.13 19.34 11.09
CA LEU A 172 1.04 17.93 11.42
C LEU A 172 2.07 17.59 12.52
N GLU A 173 1.59 17.35 13.72
CA GLU A 173 2.40 16.78 14.80
C GLU A 173 2.36 15.26 14.74
N SER A 174 3.48 14.62 15.02
CA SER A 174 3.56 13.17 15.25
C SER A 174 3.93 12.89 16.71
N SER A 175 3.58 11.72 17.22
CA SER A 175 3.97 11.32 18.58
C SER A 175 4.24 9.83 18.67
N ARG A 176 5.40 9.50 19.24
CA ARG A 176 5.74 8.18 19.77
C ARG A 176 5.72 8.29 21.30
N ASP A 177 4.96 7.46 21.99
CA ASP A 177 4.86 7.45 23.46
C ASP A 177 4.32 8.74 24.13
N GLY A 178 3.56 9.57 23.42
CA GLY A 178 3.00 10.81 23.97
C GLY A 178 3.99 11.98 24.04
N GLN A 179 5.24 11.77 23.60
CA GLN A 179 6.16 12.85 23.29
C GLN A 179 5.97 13.27 21.82
N SER A 180 5.86 14.57 21.58
CA SER A 180 5.70 15.11 20.24
C SER A 180 7.04 15.04 19.52
N ASP A 181 7.05 14.38 18.36
CA ASP A 181 8.17 14.43 17.42
C ASP A 181 8.04 15.67 16.53
N ASP A 182 9.17 16.17 16.06
CA ASP A 182 9.30 17.43 15.32
C ASP A 182 8.98 17.23 13.82
N THR A 183 7.88 16.53 13.50
CA THR A 183 7.36 16.48 12.12
C THR A 183 6.78 17.85 11.78
N ARG A 184 7.24 18.46 10.69
CA ARG A 184 6.85 19.82 10.30
C ARG A 184 6.23 19.84 8.91
N VAL A 185 5.04 19.24 8.77
CA VAL A 185 4.23 19.40 7.55
C VAL A 185 3.18 20.47 7.81
N PRO A 186 3.29 21.67 7.20
CA PRO A 186 2.29 22.71 7.38
C PRO A 186 1.09 22.46 6.47
N LEU A 187 -0.13 22.62 6.99
CA LEU A 187 -1.37 22.33 6.25
C LEU A 187 -1.56 23.25 5.04
N ASP A 188 -0.99 24.45 5.07
CA ASP A 188 -1.05 25.41 3.96
C ASP A 188 -0.19 25.00 2.75
N SER A 189 0.73 24.05 2.91
CA SER A 189 1.44 23.40 1.79
C SER A 189 0.64 22.24 1.17
N CYS A 190 -0.52 21.90 1.73
CA CYS A 190 -1.34 20.78 1.30
C CYS A 190 -2.46 21.19 0.34
N THR A 191 -2.82 20.24 -0.50
CA THR A 191 -4.07 20.23 -1.25
C THR A 191 -4.91 19.04 -0.82
N GLN A 192 -6.23 19.20 -0.83
CA GLN A 192 -7.18 18.12 -0.53
C GLN A 192 -7.93 17.71 -1.78
N GLU A 193 -8.17 16.40 -1.92
CA GLU A 193 -9.04 15.84 -2.95
C GLU A 193 -9.85 14.67 -2.41
N ARG A 194 -11.04 14.45 -2.99
CA ARG A 194 -11.89 13.33 -2.60
C ARG A 194 -11.60 12.13 -3.50
N GLN A 195 -11.38 10.98 -2.86
CA GLN A 195 -11.15 9.70 -3.52
C GLN A 195 -12.16 8.68 -3.01
N GLY A 196 -13.36 8.69 -3.62
CA GLY A 196 -14.49 7.86 -3.16
C GLY A 196 -14.92 8.23 -1.73
N PRO A 197 -14.87 7.29 -0.76
CA PRO A 197 -15.19 7.58 0.64
C PRO A 197 -14.06 8.29 1.39
N PHE A 198 -12.88 8.43 0.76
CA PHE A 198 -11.69 8.96 1.42
C PHE A 198 -11.41 10.41 1.03
N THR A 199 -10.67 11.09 1.89
CA THR A 199 -10.05 12.37 1.59
C THR A 199 -8.54 12.18 1.58
N ARG A 200 -7.90 12.54 0.47
CA ARG A 200 -6.44 12.55 0.34
C ARG A 200 -5.93 13.97 0.58
N LEU A 201 -4.97 14.12 1.46
CA LEU A 201 -4.14 15.32 1.61
C LEU A 201 -2.79 15.08 0.96
N GLU A 202 -2.43 15.91 0.00
CA GLU A 202 -1.14 15.88 -0.68
C GLU A 202 -0.41 17.19 -0.38
N CYS A 203 0.68 17.10 0.38
CA CYS A 203 1.47 18.22 0.88
C CYS A 203 2.80 18.33 0.15
N PHE A 204 3.16 19.56 -0.20
CA PHE A 204 4.22 19.87 -1.16
C PHE A 204 4.05 19.15 -2.52
N PRO A 205 2.90 19.31 -3.20
CA PRO A 205 2.66 18.73 -4.52
C PRO A 205 3.50 19.46 -5.59
N GLY A 206 4.79 19.17 -5.70
CA GLY A 206 5.69 19.77 -6.68
C GLY A 206 7.14 19.34 -6.50
N ALA A 207 7.92 19.37 -7.60
CA ALA A 207 9.36 19.12 -7.57
C ALA A 207 10.06 19.96 -6.47
N PRO A 208 11.14 19.45 -5.84
CA PRO A 208 11.68 19.88 -4.54
C PRO A 208 12.14 21.35 -4.39
N HIS A 209 11.92 22.21 -5.39
CA HIS A 209 12.44 23.58 -5.43
C HIS A 209 11.68 24.59 -4.55
N ILE A 210 10.53 24.26 -3.97
CA ILE A 210 9.72 25.17 -3.12
C ILE A 210 9.54 24.65 -1.69
N ALA A 211 9.97 23.41 -1.40
CA ALA A 211 10.01 22.95 -0.02
C ALA A 211 11.19 23.62 0.71
N PRO A 212 11.05 24.04 1.99
CA PRO A 212 12.20 24.22 2.85
C PRO A 212 13.06 22.96 2.74
N GLY A 213 14.38 23.10 2.61
CA GLY A 213 15.29 22.01 2.20
C GLY A 213 15.23 20.69 2.99
N ASP A 214 14.46 20.65 4.08
CA ASP A 214 14.29 19.52 4.98
C ASP A 214 12.82 19.03 5.13
N SER A 215 11.85 19.56 4.39
CA SER A 215 10.44 19.15 4.49
C SER A 215 10.08 18.07 3.45
N PRO A 216 9.84 16.81 3.84
CA PRO A 216 9.46 15.77 2.90
C PRO A 216 8.06 16.05 2.34
N GLY A 217 7.86 15.79 1.04
CA GLY A 217 6.51 15.67 0.48
C GLY A 217 5.72 14.62 1.26
N ALA A 218 4.41 14.82 1.42
CA ALA A 218 3.60 13.91 2.21
C ALA A 218 2.27 13.64 1.51
N SER A 219 1.82 12.39 1.60
CA SER A 219 0.52 11.93 1.13
C SER A 219 -0.18 11.25 2.29
N LEU A 220 -1.37 11.72 2.66
CA LEU A 220 -2.13 11.22 3.79
C LEU A 220 -3.55 10.89 3.35
N LEU A 221 -4.03 9.69 3.68
CA LEU A 221 -5.39 9.24 3.40
C LEU A 221 -6.23 9.27 4.68
N TYR A 222 -7.44 9.81 4.59
CA TYR A 222 -8.37 9.93 5.71
C TYR A 222 -9.72 9.30 5.40
N ALA A 223 -10.36 8.73 6.42
CA ALA A 223 -11.80 8.46 6.44
C ALA A 223 -12.43 9.22 7.60
N ASP A 224 -13.46 10.04 7.33
CA ASP A 224 -14.15 10.82 8.35
C ASP A 224 -13.20 11.64 9.25
N ARG A 225 -12.13 12.19 8.65
CA ARG A 225 -11.04 12.94 9.31
C ARG A 225 -10.14 12.12 10.24
N ARG A 226 -10.27 10.80 10.26
CA ARG A 226 -9.30 9.90 10.90
C ARG A 226 -8.21 9.51 9.92
N PRO A 227 -6.92 9.65 10.29
CA PRO A 227 -5.83 9.23 9.43
C PRO A 227 -5.91 7.71 9.27
N LEU A 228 -5.90 7.25 8.03
CA LEU A 228 -5.79 5.85 7.68
C LEU A 228 -4.34 5.52 7.32
N ILE A 229 -3.72 6.32 6.47
CA ILE A 229 -2.40 6.05 5.91
C ILE A 229 -1.63 7.36 5.87
N VAL A 230 -0.35 7.32 6.23
CA VAL A 230 0.57 8.46 6.18
C VAL A 230 1.83 8.01 5.46
N SER A 231 2.17 8.68 4.37
CA SER A 231 3.32 8.37 3.53
C SER A 231 4.14 9.64 3.30
N PHE A 232 5.43 9.62 3.66
CA PHE A 232 6.37 10.73 3.53
C PHE A 232 7.40 10.49 2.41
N ALA A 233 8.00 11.55 1.85
CA ALA A 233 8.89 11.47 0.69
C ALA A 233 10.28 10.88 0.97
N ASP A 234 10.70 10.80 2.23
CA ASP A 234 11.85 9.98 2.66
C ASP A 234 11.62 8.47 2.43
N TYR A 235 10.40 8.11 2.01
CA TYR A 235 10.05 6.79 1.51
C TYR A 235 10.23 6.58 0.00
N GLY A 236 10.83 7.50 -0.76
CA GLY A 236 11.11 7.30 -2.19
C GLY A 236 9.96 7.73 -3.11
N GLU A 237 8.70 7.41 -2.79
CA GLU A 237 7.51 7.97 -3.43
C GLU A 237 6.38 8.15 -2.41
N ALA A 238 5.99 9.38 -2.09
CA ALA A 238 4.89 9.65 -1.17
C ALA A 238 3.54 9.50 -1.90
N SER A 239 2.84 8.38 -1.68
CA SER A 239 1.57 8.07 -2.35
C SER A 239 0.56 7.45 -1.39
N THR A 240 -0.72 7.82 -1.55
CA THR A 240 -1.86 7.24 -0.84
C THR A 240 -3.10 7.09 -1.73
N ASP A 241 -2.91 6.90 -3.03
CA ASP A 241 -4.00 6.93 -4.03
C ASP A 241 -4.97 5.74 -3.94
N LEU A 242 -6.27 6.01 -4.00
CA LEU A 242 -7.27 4.97 -4.27
C LEU A 242 -7.11 4.46 -5.70
N VAL A 243 -6.86 3.16 -5.85
CA VAL A 243 -6.64 2.50 -7.14
C VAL A 243 -7.92 1.90 -7.69
N ALA A 244 -8.66 1.15 -6.85
CA ALA A 244 -9.92 0.52 -7.23
C ALA A 244 -10.75 0.16 -6.00
N SER A 245 -12.05 -0.03 -6.19
CA SER A 245 -12.95 -0.63 -5.20
C SER A 245 -13.32 -2.05 -5.62
N LEU A 246 -13.28 -2.98 -4.67
CA LEU A 246 -13.69 -4.37 -4.83
C LEU A 246 -14.97 -4.58 -4.04
N ARG A 247 -16.01 -5.12 -4.67
CA ARG A 247 -17.23 -5.51 -3.98
C ARG A 247 -17.37 -7.02 -3.99
N VAL A 248 -17.19 -7.64 -2.83
CA VAL A 248 -17.12 -9.10 -2.66
C VAL A 248 -17.95 -9.49 -1.45
N GLY A 249 -18.85 -10.46 -1.63
CA GLY A 249 -19.67 -10.98 -0.53
C GLY A 249 -20.64 -9.98 0.12
N GLY A 250 -20.86 -8.82 -0.50
CA GLY A 250 -21.67 -7.73 0.06
C GLY A 250 -20.83 -6.59 0.65
N ASP A 251 -19.58 -6.85 0.97
CA ASP A 251 -18.63 -5.88 1.53
C ASP A 251 -17.87 -5.13 0.44
N THR A 252 -17.42 -3.92 0.77
CA THR A 252 -16.54 -3.13 -0.09
C THR A 252 -15.14 -3.09 0.50
N GLN A 253 -14.16 -3.52 -0.28
CA GLN A 253 -12.74 -3.36 -0.01
C GLN A 253 -12.14 -2.37 -1.01
N TYR A 254 -10.99 -1.80 -0.66
CA TYR A 254 -10.34 -0.76 -1.44
C TYR A 254 -8.90 -1.15 -1.71
N LEU A 255 -8.50 -1.13 -2.97
CA LEU A 255 -7.09 -1.19 -3.35
C LEU A 255 -6.52 0.21 -3.29
N VAL A 256 -5.49 0.42 -2.48
CA VAL A 256 -4.86 1.71 -2.26
C VAL A 256 -3.37 1.61 -2.53
N HIS A 257 -2.81 2.56 -3.26
CA HIS A 257 -1.37 2.70 -3.44
C HIS A 257 -0.81 3.39 -2.20
N VAL A 258 0.26 2.83 -1.63
CA VAL A 258 0.85 3.28 -0.37
C VAL A 258 2.34 3.40 -0.57
N GLY A 259 2.86 4.61 -0.41
CA GLY A 259 4.30 4.89 -0.43
C GLY A 259 4.97 4.41 0.86
N LEU A 260 5.98 3.57 0.73
CA LEU A 260 6.75 2.95 1.81
C LEU A 260 8.24 3.06 1.51
N LYS A 261 9.11 2.84 2.50
CA LYS A 261 10.55 3.14 2.35
C LYS A 261 11.19 2.47 1.13
N GLY A 262 11.40 3.24 0.07
CA GLY A 262 12.05 2.85 -1.18
C GLY A 262 11.12 2.63 -2.37
N GLN A 263 9.80 2.54 -2.19
CA GLN A 263 8.84 2.28 -3.26
C GLN A 263 7.37 2.44 -2.82
N ALA A 264 6.45 2.54 -3.78
CA ALA A 264 5.03 2.52 -3.49
C ALA A 264 4.37 1.19 -3.91
N VAL A 265 3.59 0.59 -3.03
CA VAL A 265 2.92 -0.72 -3.26
C VAL A 265 1.40 -0.59 -3.23
N THR A 266 0.69 -1.51 -3.86
CA THR A 266 -0.76 -1.60 -3.69
C THR A 266 -1.07 -2.45 -2.45
N GLY A 267 -1.87 -1.92 -1.53
CA GLY A 267 -2.44 -2.63 -0.38
C GLY A 267 -3.94 -2.84 -0.48
N LEU A 268 -4.48 -3.70 0.38
CA LEU A 268 -5.92 -3.92 0.52
C LEU A 268 -6.40 -3.30 1.83
N LEU A 269 -7.19 -2.23 1.71
CA LEU A 269 -7.84 -1.51 2.80
C LEU A 269 -9.30 -1.97 2.94
N PHE A 270 -9.70 -2.38 4.14
CA PHE A 270 -11.06 -2.87 4.40
C PHE A 270 -11.52 -2.55 5.82
N ARG A 271 -12.81 -2.70 6.07
CA ARG A 271 -13.41 -2.60 7.40
C ARG A 271 -13.49 -3.98 8.04
N GLU A 272 -13.01 -4.10 9.27
CA GLU A 272 -13.25 -5.25 10.14
C GLU A 272 -14.00 -4.74 11.37
N GLY A 273 -15.31 -5.03 11.42
CA GLY A 273 -16.23 -4.40 12.35
C GLY A 273 -16.20 -2.86 12.24
N ASN A 274 -15.83 -2.18 13.32
CA ASN A 274 -15.72 -0.72 13.39
C ASN A 274 -14.31 -0.19 13.10
N ALA A 275 -13.33 -1.06 12.87
CA ALA A 275 -11.95 -0.68 12.59
C ALA A 275 -11.66 -0.73 11.09
N TRP A 276 -10.76 0.13 10.64
CA TRP A 276 -10.14 -0.01 9.31
C TRP A 276 -8.86 -0.83 9.47
N ARG A 277 -8.57 -1.68 8.49
CA ARG A 277 -7.34 -2.47 8.41
C ARG A 277 -6.73 -2.40 7.03
N LEU A 278 -5.41 -2.42 6.98
CA LEU A 278 -4.63 -2.40 5.75
C LEU A 278 -3.73 -3.64 5.69
N LEU A 279 -3.83 -4.39 4.59
CA LEU A 279 -2.93 -5.51 4.31
C LEU A 279 -1.98 -5.13 3.19
N LEU A 280 -0.68 -5.17 3.50
CA LEU A 280 0.42 -4.95 2.57
C LEU A 280 1.32 -6.20 2.58
N ARG A 281 1.97 -6.50 1.44
CA ARG A 281 2.91 -7.63 1.36
C ARG A 281 4.35 -7.13 1.52
N PRO A 282 5.11 -7.64 2.51
CA PRO A 282 6.49 -7.22 2.70
C PRO A 282 7.48 -7.67 1.62
N ALA A 283 7.18 -8.79 0.98
CA ALA A 283 8.03 -9.39 -0.03
C ALA A 283 8.12 -8.55 -1.32
N ASP A 284 7.27 -7.52 -1.44
CA ASP A 284 7.28 -6.60 -2.58
C ASP A 284 8.28 -5.45 -2.34
N TYR A 285 8.65 -5.14 -1.10
CA TYR A 285 9.45 -3.95 -0.69
C TYR A 285 10.88 -3.84 -1.21
N PRO A 286 11.68 -4.92 -1.27
CA PRO A 286 13.03 -4.83 -1.81
C PRO A 286 13.09 -5.15 -3.31
N VAL A 287 11.97 -5.52 -3.93
CA VAL A 287 11.97 -6.24 -5.21
C VAL A 287 11.84 -5.32 -6.42
N ILE A 288 11.20 -4.16 -6.27
CA ILE A 288 10.96 -3.21 -7.36
C ILE A 288 11.60 -1.86 -7.00
N GLY A 289 12.92 -1.83 -6.93
CA GLY A 289 13.67 -0.63 -6.63
C GLY A 289 15.19 -0.82 -6.64
N CYS A 290 15.78 -0.74 -7.84
CA CYS A 290 17.07 -0.11 -8.10
C CYS A 290 16.85 0.82 -9.31
#